data_AF-A0A9N9HE27-F1
#
_entry.id   AF-A0A9N9HE27-F1
#
_cell.length_a   1.000
_cell.length_b   1.000
_cell.length_c   1.000
_cell.angle_alpha   90.00
_cell.angle_beta   90.00
_cell.angle_gamma   90.00
#
_symmetry.space_group_name_H-M   'P 1'
#
loop_
_entity.id
_entity.type
_entity.pdbx_description
1 polymer ?
#
loop_
_entity_poly.entity_id
_entity_poly.type
_entity_poly.pdbx_seq_one_letter_code
_entity_poly.pdbx_strand_id
1 'polypeptide(L)'
;IYQTRDKYAYRLNTMPEYYYEKVYGQIEYYFLHNFEDKEYMLAYIKVCSNVITNDQLDFKYFTRFKFHEFIDVQIIDHCVGFFHLGSQYFIIDRENEVDD
;
A
#
# COMPACT_ATOMS: atom_id res chain seq x y z
N ILE A 1 1.61 -0.19 4.73
CA ILE A 1 2.29 0.60 3.68
C ILE A 1 2.66 1.94 4.29
N TYR A 2 3.93 2.34 4.27
CA TYR A 2 4.33 3.69 4.67
C TYR A 2 4.42 4.57 3.42
N GLN A 3 3.75 5.72 3.43
CA GLN A 3 3.80 6.68 2.32
C GLN A 3 4.34 8.01 2.81
N THR A 4 5.13 8.66 1.96
CA THR A 4 5.43 10.09 2.06
C THR A 4 4.30 10.86 1.40
N ARG A 5 3.64 11.75 2.15
CA ARG A 5 2.54 12.58 1.64
C ARG A 5 2.89 14.05 1.77
N ASP A 6 2.54 14.83 0.75
CA ASP A 6 2.57 16.29 0.84
C ASP A 6 1.27 16.79 1.46
N LYS A 7 1.38 17.38 2.65
CA LYS A 7 0.29 18.02 3.39
C LYS A 7 -0.42 19.10 2.58
N TYR A 8 0.26 19.71 1.62
CA TYR A 8 -0.25 20.80 0.79
C TYR A 8 -0.46 20.43 -0.67
N ALA A 9 -0.53 19.14 -1.01
CA ALA A 9 -0.74 18.68 -2.40
C ALA A 9 -1.98 19.29 -3.08
N TYR A 10 -2.99 19.71 -2.29
CA TYR A 10 -4.19 20.39 -2.79
C TYR A 10 -3.99 21.90 -3.07
N ARG A 11 -2.80 22.46 -2.84
CA ARG A 11 -2.45 23.88 -3.02
C ARG A 11 -1.26 24.04 -3.98
N LEU A 12 -1.56 24.35 -5.24
CA LEU A 12 -0.60 24.43 -6.36
C LEU A 12 0.65 25.32 -6.13
N ASN A 13 0.62 26.30 -5.23
CA ASN A 13 1.72 27.25 -5.01
C ASN A 13 2.28 27.24 -3.57
N THR A 14 1.90 26.25 -2.77
CA THR A 14 2.46 26.10 -1.41
C THR A 14 3.68 25.20 -1.47
N MET A 15 4.75 25.59 -0.78
CA MET A 15 5.93 24.73 -0.67
C MET A 15 5.53 23.39 -0.02
N PRO A 16 5.91 22.25 -0.60
CA PRO A 16 5.54 20.94 -0.06
C PRO A 16 6.00 20.77 1.38
N GLU A 17 5.14 20.19 2.22
CA GLU A 17 5.50 19.75 3.58
C GLU A 17 5.20 18.27 3.67
N TYR A 18 6.27 17.47 3.69
CA TYR A 18 6.17 16.02 3.65
C TYR A 18 6.00 15.42 5.04
N TYR A 19 5.11 14.45 5.16
CA TYR A 19 4.94 13.64 6.37
C TYR A 19 4.81 12.15 6.03
N TYR A 20 5.10 11.30 7.00
CA TYR A 20 4.96 9.85 6.86
C TYR A 20 3.64 9.40 7.46
N GLU A 21 2.89 8.62 6.70
CA GLU A 21 1.62 8.03 7.14
C GLU A 21 1.66 6.52 6.91
N LYS A 22 1.26 5.75 7.93
CA LYS A 22 1.01 4.32 7.77
C LYS A 22 -0.42 4.14 7.30
N VAL A 23 -0.58 3.57 6.11
CA VAL A 23 -1.89 3.24 5.53
C VAL A 23 -2.07 1.74 5.39
N TYR A 24 -3.33 1.33 5.44
CA TYR A 24 -3.81 -0.02 5.18
C TYR A 24 -4.86 0.08 4.08
N GLY A 25 -4.85 -0.84 3.13
CA GLY A 25 -5.79 -0.82 2.02
C GLY A 25 -5.86 -2.16 1.32
N GLN A 26 -6.97 -2.38 0.63
CA GLN A 26 -7.17 -3.54 -0.22
C GLN A 26 -6.74 -3.18 -1.65
N ILE A 27 -5.89 -3.99 -2.26
CA ILE A 27 -5.55 -3.85 -3.67
C ILE A 27 -6.74 -4.27 -4.51
N GLU A 28 -7.19 -3.41 -5.42
CA GLU A 28 -8.27 -3.72 -6.36
C GLU A 28 -7.71 -4.18 -7.71
N TYR A 29 -6.68 -3.51 -8.22
CA TYR A 29 -5.97 -3.93 -9.43
C TYR A 29 -4.57 -3.29 -9.51
N TYR A 30 -3.75 -3.87 -10.38
CA TYR A 30 -2.45 -3.33 -10.78
C TYR A 30 -2.51 -2.80 -12.21
N PHE A 31 -1.69 -1.81 -12.54
CA PHE A 31 -1.49 -1.37 -13.91
C PHE A 31 -0.06 -0.87 -14.13
N LEU A 32 0.35 -0.89 -15.39
CA LEU A 32 1.62 -0.35 -15.85
C LEU A 32 1.41 1.05 -16.41
N HIS A 33 2.31 1.96 -16.04
CA HIS A 33 2.30 3.34 -16.48
C HIS A 33 3.69 3.75 -16.96
N ASN A 34 3.77 4.31 -18.16
CA ASN A 34 5.01 4.88 -18.68
C ASN A 34 5.06 6.37 -18.40
N PHE A 35 6.12 6.81 -17.71
CA PHE A 35 6.40 8.20 -17.40
C PHE A 35 7.89 8.48 -17.59
N GLU A 36 8.24 9.54 -18.32
CA GLU A 36 9.64 9.90 -18.61
C GLU A 36 10.50 8.71 -19.08
N ASP A 37 9.99 7.94 -20.06
CA ASP A 37 10.64 6.75 -20.63
C ASP A 37 10.98 5.63 -19.63
N LYS A 38 10.34 5.64 -18.46
CA LYS A 38 10.41 4.57 -17.46
C LYS A 38 9.05 3.94 -17.26
N GLU A 39 9.05 2.62 -17.15
CA GLU A 39 7.86 1.84 -16.81
C GLU A 39 7.73 1.74 -15.29
N TYR A 40 6.55 2.10 -14.79
CA TYR A 40 6.18 2.04 -13.38
C TYR A 40 5.00 1.08 -13.21
N MET A 41 5.06 0.22 -12.19
CA MET A 41 3.90 -0.57 -11.78
C MET A 41 3.23 0.10 -10.58
N LEU A 42 1.93 0.40 -10.73
CA LEU A 42 1.13 1.04 -9.70
C LEU A 42 0.01 0.09 -9.27
N ALA A 43 -0.28 0.07 -7.97
CA ALA A 43 -1.45 -0.59 -7.41
C ALA A 43 -2.54 0.45 -7.12
N TYR A 44 -3.75 0.20 -7.61
CA TYR A 44 -4.93 0.91 -7.18
C TYR A 44 -5.46 0.26 -5.91
N ILE A 45 -5.48 1.03 -4.82
CA ILE A 45 -5.89 0.53 -3.52
C ILE A 45 -7.11 1.26 -3.00
N LYS A 46 -7.95 0.51 -2.31
CA LYS A 46 -9.05 1.03 -1.51
C LYS A 46 -8.58 1.16 -0.06
N VAL A 47 -8.40 2.40 0.40
CA VAL A 47 -7.81 2.70 1.70
C VAL A 47 -8.81 2.49 2.83
N CYS A 48 -8.38 1.77 3.87
CA CYS A 48 -9.13 1.58 5.11
C CYS A 48 -9.07 2.86 5.96
N SER A 49 -10.23 3.34 6.42
CA SER A 49 -10.30 4.52 7.32
C SER A 49 -10.20 4.17 8.80
N ASN A 50 -10.44 2.93 9.18
CA ASN A 50 -10.47 2.54 10.57
C ASN A 50 -9.81 1.17 10.77
N VAL A 51 -8.90 1.11 11.73
CA VAL A 51 -8.19 -0.10 12.14
C VAL A 51 -8.48 -0.30 13.61
N ILE A 52 -9.12 -1.42 13.92
CA ILE A 52 -9.44 -1.82 15.30
C ILE A 52 -8.40 -2.86 15.71
N THR A 53 -7.64 -2.58 16.76
CA THR A 53 -6.67 -3.52 17.32
C THR A 53 -7.32 -4.33 18.43
N ASN A 54 -7.06 -5.63 18.48
CA ASN A 54 -7.34 -6.47 19.63
C ASN A 54 -6.03 -6.91 20.27
N ASP A 55 -5.65 -6.23 21.35
CA ASP A 55 -4.37 -6.45 22.03
C ASP A 55 -4.30 -7.82 22.76
N GLN A 56 -5.44 -8.47 23.02
CA GLN A 56 -5.47 -9.77 23.72
C GLN A 56 -5.18 -10.95 22.78
N LEU A 57 -5.52 -10.81 21.51
CA LEU A 57 -5.42 -11.87 20.50
C LEU A 57 -4.44 -11.51 19.37
N ASP A 58 -3.73 -10.40 19.52
CA ASP A 58 -2.71 -9.87 18.60
C ASP A 58 -3.14 -9.86 17.13
N PHE A 59 -4.36 -9.39 16.86
CA PHE A 59 -4.80 -9.16 15.48
C PHE A 59 -5.43 -7.78 15.31
N LYS A 60 -5.57 -7.37 14.05
CA LYS A 60 -6.18 -6.12 13.64
C LYS A 60 -7.36 -6.39 12.69
N TYR A 61 -8.45 -5.65 12.89
CA TYR A 61 -9.57 -5.62 11.97
C TYR A 61 -9.60 -4.31 11.20
N PHE A 62 -9.77 -4.41 9.90
CA PHE A 62 -9.94 -3.25 9.03
C PHE A 62 -11.42 -3.02 8.81
N THR A 63 -11.92 -1.86 9.21
CA THR A 63 -13.33 -1.51 9.07
C THR A 63 -13.44 -0.20 8.30
N ARG A 64 -14.44 -0.11 7.43
CA ARG A 64 -14.74 1.06 6.60
C ARG A 64 -13.62 1.43 5.60
N PHE A 65 -14.04 1.80 4.41
CA PHE A 65 -13.17 2.30 3.36
C PHE A 65 -13.44 3.79 3.15
N LYS A 66 -12.38 4.57 2.90
CA LYS A 66 -12.49 6.03 2.82
C LYS A 66 -12.46 6.54 1.39
N PHE A 67 -11.40 6.19 0.67
CA PHE A 67 -11.10 6.66 -0.67
C PHE A 67 -10.21 5.64 -1.37
N HIS A 68 -10.01 5.83 -2.66
CA HIS A 68 -9.06 5.06 -3.43
C HIS A 68 -7.83 5.90 -3.74
N GLU A 69 -6.68 5.27 -3.83
CA GLU A 69 -5.43 5.92 -4.21
C GLU A 69 -4.55 4.98 -5.03
N PHE A 70 -3.57 5.56 -5.70
CA PHE A 70 -2.53 4.82 -6.41
C PHE A 70 -1.27 4.81 -5.57
N ILE A 71 -0.62 3.65 -5.49
CA ILE A 71 0.65 3.49 -4.79
C ILE A 71 1.65 2.80 -5.71
N ASP A 72 2.92 3.18 -5.59
CA ASP A 72 4.00 2.48 -6.27
C ASP A 72 4.13 1.06 -5.67
N VAL A 73 4.12 0.05 -6.54
CA VAL A 73 4.24 -1.35 -6.11
C VAL A 73 5.57 -1.62 -5.42
N GLN A 74 6.63 -0.88 -5.72
CA GLN A 74 7.93 -1.03 -5.04
C GLN A 74 7.82 -0.83 -3.52
N ILE A 75 6.88 0.02 -3.08
CA ILE A 75 6.61 0.25 -1.65
C ILE A 75 6.01 -0.99 -0.98
N ILE A 76 5.30 -1.81 -1.75
CA ILE A 76 4.72 -3.07 -1.27
C ILE A 76 5.71 -4.22 -1.46
N ASP A 77 6.41 -4.30 -2.58
CA ASP A 77 7.31 -5.40 -2.99
C ASP A 77 8.44 -5.67 -1.97
N HIS A 78 8.85 -4.64 -1.23
CA HIS A 78 9.80 -4.80 -0.12
C HIS A 78 9.20 -5.58 1.06
N CYS A 79 7.90 -5.49 1.29
CA CYS A 79 7.18 -6.14 2.39
C CYS A 79 6.41 -7.38 1.94
N VAL A 80 6.17 -7.58 0.64
CA VAL A 80 5.42 -8.73 0.11
C VAL A 80 6.19 -9.46 -0.98
N GLY A 81 6.24 -10.77 -0.87
CA GLY A 81 6.69 -11.67 -1.92
C GLY A 81 5.53 -12.09 -2.80
N PHE A 82 5.84 -12.43 -4.05
CA PHE A 82 4.89 -13.05 -4.95
C PHE A 82 5.31 -14.48 -5.21
N PHE A 83 4.40 -15.42 -4.99
CA PHE A 83 4.61 -16.83 -5.24
C PHE A 83 3.64 -17.31 -6.32
N HIS A 84 4.14 -18.11 -7.25
CA HIS A 84 3.34 -18.65 -8.34
C HIS A 84 3.14 -20.15 -8.13
N LEU A 85 1.88 -20.59 -8.07
CA LEU A 85 1.52 -22.01 -7.97
C LEU A 85 0.45 -22.35 -9.00
N GLY A 86 0.80 -23.23 -9.94
CA GLY A 86 -0.09 -23.62 -11.03
C GLY A 86 -0.37 -22.45 -11.97
N SER A 87 -1.59 -21.92 -11.94
CA SER A 87 -2.02 -20.76 -12.75
C SER A 87 -2.42 -19.56 -11.88
N GLN A 88 -2.02 -19.55 -10.61
CA GLN A 88 -2.41 -18.54 -9.64
C GLN A 88 -1.18 -17.85 -9.05
N TYR A 89 -1.32 -16.55 -8.84
CA TYR A 89 -0.35 -15.74 -8.11
C TYR A 89 -0.85 -15.54 -6.68
N PHE A 90 0.05 -15.78 -5.72
CA PHE A 90 -0.15 -15.60 -4.29
C PHE A 90 0.71 -14.44 -3.84
N ILE A 91 0.19 -13.66 -2.89
CA ILE A 91 0.92 -12.59 -2.22
C ILE A 91 1.28 -13.10 -0.83
N ILE A 92 2.57 -13.13 -0.53
CA ILE A 92 3.16 -13.57 0.73
C ILE A 92 3.64 -12.31 1.47
N ASP A 93 3.38 -12.20 2.75
CA ASP A 93 3.98 -11.14 3.58
C ASP A 93 5.39 -11.57 4.00
N ARG A 94 6.42 -10.92 3.46
CA ARG A 94 7.84 -11.25 3.73
C ARG A 94 8.30 -10.76 5.10
N GLU A 95 7.64 -9.75 5.69
CA GLU A 95 7.99 -9.28 7.04
C GLU A 95 7.48 -10.23 8.14
N ASN A 96 6.55 -11.12 7.80
CA ASN A 96 5.98 -12.13 8.72
C ASN A 96 6.47 -13.57 8.40
N GLU A 97 7.57 -13.73 7.65
CA GLU A 97 8.28 -15.01 7.65
C GLU A 97 8.74 -15.28 9.08
N VAL A 98 8.09 -16.25 9.72
CA VAL A 98 8.47 -16.76 11.04
C VAL A 98 9.89 -17.27 10.89
N ASP A 99 10.86 -16.62 11.54
CA ASP A 99 12.22 -17.15 11.68
C ASP A 99 12.11 -18.58 12.24
N ASP A 100 12.53 -19.57 11.44
CA ASP A 100 12.65 -20.99 11.83
C ASP A 100 13.72 -21.20 12.93
#